data_AF-A0AA91SXL4-F1
#
_entry.id   AF-A0AA91SXL4-F1
#
_cell.length_a   1.000
_cell.length_b   1.000
_cell.length_c   1.000
_cell.angle_alpha   90.00
_cell.angle_beta   90.00
_cell.angle_gamma   90.00
#
_symmetry.space_group_name_H-M   'P 1'
#
loop_
_entity.id
_entity.type
_entity.pdbx_description
1 polymer ?
#
loop_
_entity_poly.entity_id
_entity_poly.type
_entity_poly.pdbx_seq_one_letter_code
_entity_poly.pdbx_strand_id
1 'polypeptide(L)'
;MKKKKVFIVLLSSVIILIGGYFGWKFYQNTTRTIIPVDDLDKVSIKKENNQLILVGKAKLDQFERVSNYGAVQINDTLYIYVMKTKSLIKEDGIKENITKISVSDSPVSPEKIYLVSGKHIEVKEKDKPKMNYMDVTRYSKKRELIE
;
A
#
# COMPACT_ATOMS: atom_id res chain seq x y z
N MET A 1 -23.54 -27.55 35.06
CA MET A 1 -23.86 -27.48 33.61
C MET A 1 -23.90 -26.04 33.06
N LYS A 2 -24.54 -25.07 33.72
CA LYS A 2 -24.62 -23.67 33.24
C LYS A 2 -23.24 -23.01 32.99
N LYS A 3 -22.29 -23.15 33.93
CA LYS A 3 -20.91 -22.63 33.78
C LYS A 3 -20.15 -23.25 32.59
N LYS A 4 -20.31 -24.55 32.34
CA LYS A 4 -19.74 -25.24 31.17
C LYS A 4 -20.34 -24.72 29.85
N LYS A 5 -21.65 -24.48 29.78
CA LYS A 5 -22.31 -23.91 28.59
C LYS A 5 -21.83 -22.49 28.28
N VAL A 6 -21.70 -21.63 29.31
CA VAL A 6 -21.18 -20.27 29.16
C VAL A 6 -19.73 -20.28 28.67
N PHE A 7 -18.90 -21.17 29.21
CA PHE A 7 -17.51 -21.33 28.76
C PHE A 7 -17.40 -21.76 27.30
N ILE A 8 -18.23 -22.71 26.86
CA ILE A 8 -18.26 -23.17 25.45
C ILE A 8 -18.67 -22.03 24.51
N VAL A 9 -19.70 -21.25 24.88
CA VAL A 9 -20.15 -20.11 24.07
C VAL A 9 -19.03 -19.07 23.96
N LEU A 10 -18.38 -18.69 25.07
CA LEU A 10 -17.25 -17.77 25.05
C LEU A 10 -16.10 -18.28 24.17
N LEU A 11 -15.73 -19.56 24.30
CA LEU A 11 -14.66 -20.16 23.49
C LEU A 11 -15.02 -20.14 21.99
N SER A 12 -16.26 -20.48 21.64
CA SER A 12 -16.73 -20.43 20.25
C SER A 12 -16.72 -19.01 19.69
N SER A 13 -17.12 -18.01 20.47
CA SER A 13 -17.06 -16.60 20.07
C SER A 13 -15.62 -16.16 19.80
N VAL A 14 -14.67 -16.56 20.64
CA VAL A 14 -13.24 -16.25 20.44
C VAL A 14 -12.73 -16.89 19.14
N ILE A 15 -13.07 -18.15 18.87
CA ILE A 15 -12.67 -18.84 17.64
C ILE A 15 -13.25 -18.13 16.40
N ILE A 16 -14.53 -17.74 16.45
CA ILE A 16 -15.19 -17.01 15.35
C ILE A 16 -14.53 -15.66 15.13
N LEU A 17 -14.21 -14.91 16.20
CA LEU A 17 -13.53 -13.62 16.08
C LEU A 17 -12.13 -13.75 15.49
N ILE A 18 -11.37 -14.76 15.93
CA ILE A 18 -10.04 -15.05 15.39
C ILE A 18 -10.13 -15.44 13.91
N GLY A 19 -11.02 -16.39 13.58
CA GLY A 19 -11.23 -16.85 12.20
C GLY A 19 -11.70 -15.72 11.28
N GLY A 20 -12.63 -14.87 11.75
CA GLY A 20 -13.08 -13.69 11.04
C GLY A 20 -11.97 -12.69 10.80
N TYR A 21 -11.12 -12.43 11.80
CA TYR A 21 -9.96 -11.53 11.66
C TYR A 21 -8.97 -12.02 10.60
N PHE A 22 -8.56 -13.30 10.67
CA PHE A 22 -7.62 -13.86 9.70
C PHE A 22 -8.22 -13.98 8.30
N GLY A 23 -9.49 -14.42 8.19
CA GLY A 23 -10.20 -14.49 6.91
C GLY A 23 -10.33 -13.11 6.26
N TRP A 24 -10.61 -12.08 7.07
CA TRP A 24 -10.66 -10.70 6.60
C TRP A 24 -9.29 -10.20 6.12
N LYS A 25 -8.21 -10.47 6.87
CA LYS A 25 -6.85 -10.14 6.45
C LYS A 25 -6.45 -10.83 5.15
N PHE A 26 -6.80 -12.11 5.01
CA PHE A 26 -6.54 -12.87 3.79
C PHE A 26 -7.29 -12.28 2.59
N TYR A 27 -8.57 -11.94 2.76
CA TYR A 27 -9.38 -11.28 1.73
C TYR A 27 -8.83 -9.91 1.31
N GLN A 28 -8.33 -9.11 2.25
CA GLN A 28 -7.66 -7.85 1.91
C GLN A 28 -6.39 -8.10 1.07
N ASN A 29 -5.64 -9.15 1.39
CA ASN A 29 -4.43 -9.45 0.65
C ASN A 29 -4.72 -9.90 -0.79
N THR A 30 -5.74 -10.72 -0.99
CA THR A 30 -6.12 -11.22 -2.33
C THR A 30 -6.76 -10.16 -3.22
N THR A 31 -7.35 -9.12 -2.64
CA THR A 31 -7.98 -8.01 -3.39
C THR A 31 -7.05 -6.82 -3.58
N ARG A 32 -5.79 -6.93 -3.17
CA ARG A 32 -4.83 -5.84 -3.29
C ARG A 32 -4.40 -5.65 -4.74
N THR A 33 -4.51 -4.42 -5.22
CA THR A 33 -4.22 -4.06 -6.62
C THR A 33 -3.59 -2.68 -6.70
N ILE A 34 -2.82 -2.43 -7.76
CA ILE A 34 -2.21 -1.13 -8.01
C ILE A 34 -3.27 -0.16 -8.52
N ILE A 35 -3.31 1.04 -7.93
CA ILE A 35 -4.21 2.11 -8.33
C ILE A 35 -3.69 2.69 -9.66
N PRO A 36 -4.55 2.84 -10.69
CA PRO A 36 -4.18 3.55 -11.90
C PRO A 36 -3.71 4.97 -11.59
N VAL A 37 -2.66 5.43 -12.26
CA VAL A 37 -2.14 6.81 -12.10
C VAL A 37 -3.26 7.84 -12.29
N ASP A 38 -4.17 7.62 -13.23
CA ASP A 38 -5.29 8.53 -13.52
C ASP A 38 -6.31 8.64 -12.38
N ASP A 39 -6.35 7.65 -11.49
CA ASP A 39 -7.19 7.65 -10.29
C ASP A 39 -6.44 8.20 -9.06
N LEU A 40 -5.23 8.73 -9.24
CA LEU A 40 -4.41 9.34 -8.19
C LEU A 40 -4.41 10.86 -8.35
N ASP A 41 -5.19 11.54 -7.52
CA ASP A 41 -5.41 12.98 -7.56
C ASP A 41 -4.49 13.72 -6.60
N LYS A 42 -3.91 14.83 -7.07
CA LYS A 42 -3.08 15.74 -6.26
C LYS A 42 -1.93 15.03 -5.53
N VAL A 43 -1.43 13.92 -6.10
CA VAL A 43 -0.26 13.24 -5.57
C VAL A 43 0.96 14.12 -5.82
N SER A 44 1.70 14.43 -4.76
CA SER A 44 2.86 15.33 -4.78
C SER A 44 3.85 14.95 -3.67
N ILE A 45 5.10 15.39 -3.82
CA ILE A 45 6.11 15.27 -2.77
C ILE A 45 6.19 16.58 -2.01
N LYS A 46 6.08 16.51 -0.68
CA LYS A 46 6.26 17.64 0.23
C LYS A 46 7.44 17.39 1.14
N LYS A 47 8.17 18.46 1.46
CA LYS A 47 9.20 18.44 2.49
C LYS A 47 8.57 18.83 3.83
N GLU A 48 8.43 17.88 4.74
CA GLU A 48 7.97 18.13 6.12
C GLU A 48 9.06 17.64 7.08
N ASN A 49 9.49 18.47 8.04
CA ASN A 49 10.49 18.09 9.06
C ASN A 49 11.79 17.47 8.47
N ASN A 50 12.27 18.04 7.37
CA ASN A 50 13.44 17.55 6.63
C ASN A 50 13.29 16.13 6.03
N GLN A 51 12.06 15.62 5.93
CA GLN A 51 11.72 14.34 5.30
C GLN A 51 10.86 14.58 4.05
N LEU A 52 11.03 13.74 3.04
CA LEU A 52 10.17 13.74 1.86
C LEU A 52 8.91 12.90 2.14
N ILE A 53 7.76 13.56 2.08
CA ILE A 53 6.45 12.97 2.33
C ILE A 53 5.66 12.93 1.02
N LEU A 54 5.24 11.75 0.62
CA LEU A 54 4.25 11.56 -0.44
C LEU A 54 2.87 11.91 0.12
N VAL A 55 2.19 12.88 -0.48
CA VAL A 55 0.82 13.25 -0.10
C VAL A 55 -0.10 13.27 -1.31
N GLY A 56 -1.38 12.95 -1.11
CA GLY A 56 -2.38 13.01 -2.18
C GLY A 56 -3.69 12.33 -1.81
N LYS A 57 -4.52 12.06 -2.81
CA LYS A 57 -5.75 11.29 -2.67
C LYS A 57 -5.92 10.29 -3.80
N ALA A 58 -6.59 9.19 -3.53
CA ALA A 58 -6.99 8.22 -4.54
C ALA A 58 -8.51 8.26 -4.79
N LYS A 59 -8.92 8.19 -6.04
CA LYS A 59 -10.32 7.98 -6.42
C LYS A 59 -10.67 6.52 -6.19
N LEU A 60 -11.31 6.27 -5.05
CA LEU A 60 -11.68 4.93 -4.59
C LEU A 60 -13.19 4.74 -4.53
N ASP A 61 -13.62 3.49 -4.73
CA ASP A 61 -14.99 3.07 -4.45
C ASP A 61 -15.30 3.10 -2.93
N GLN A 62 -16.58 2.99 -2.58
CA GLN A 62 -17.04 3.02 -1.18
C GLN A 62 -16.43 1.91 -0.31
N PHE A 63 -16.15 0.75 -0.90
CA PHE A 63 -15.59 -0.41 -0.19
C PHE A 63 -14.10 -0.62 -0.49
N GLU A 64 -13.35 0.47 -0.68
CA GLU A 64 -11.93 0.44 -0.98
C GLU A 64 -11.16 1.38 -0.07
N ARG A 65 -9.96 0.95 0.30
CA ARG A 65 -8.98 1.77 1.00
C ARG A 65 -7.65 1.73 0.27
N VAL A 66 -6.87 2.79 0.40
CA VAL A 66 -5.45 2.73 0.14
C VAL A 66 -4.83 1.75 1.13
N SER A 67 -4.17 0.72 0.63
CA SER A 67 -3.60 -0.33 1.46
C SER A 67 -2.17 -0.01 1.83
N ASN A 68 -1.33 0.18 0.82
CA ASN A 68 0.13 0.23 0.91
C ASN A 68 0.68 1.12 -0.22
N TYR A 69 1.92 1.55 -0.03
CA TYR A 69 2.72 2.29 -0.99
C TYR A 69 4.09 1.61 -1.06
N GLY A 70 4.68 1.57 -2.23
CA GLY A 70 6.07 1.14 -2.39
C GLY A 70 6.83 2.15 -3.22
N ALA A 71 8.09 2.34 -2.89
CA ALA A 71 9.00 3.12 -3.69
C ALA A 71 10.25 2.29 -3.99
N VAL A 72 10.68 2.24 -5.24
CA VAL A 72 11.90 1.54 -5.65
C VAL A 72 12.77 2.54 -6.39
N GLN A 73 13.99 2.71 -5.92
CA GLN A 73 14.98 3.56 -6.56
C GLN A 73 15.90 2.71 -7.43
N ILE A 74 15.96 3.06 -8.71
CA ILE A 74 16.87 2.48 -9.68
C ILE A 74 17.69 3.65 -10.24
N ASN A 75 18.99 3.65 -9.96
CA ASN A 75 19.92 4.74 -10.30
C ASN A 75 19.46 6.11 -9.72
N ASP A 76 19.21 7.08 -10.59
CA ASP A 76 18.78 8.46 -10.31
C ASP A 76 17.25 8.59 -10.18
N THR A 77 16.50 7.51 -10.38
CA THR A 77 15.05 7.56 -10.55
C THR A 77 14.33 6.76 -9.47
N LEU A 78 13.41 7.42 -8.77
CA LEU A 78 12.51 6.80 -7.79
C LEU A 78 11.14 6.53 -8.41
N TYR A 79 10.75 5.27 -8.43
CA TYR A 79 9.44 4.83 -8.90
C TYR A 79 8.53 4.53 -7.71
N ILE A 80 7.41 5.24 -7.62
CA ILE A 80 6.42 5.12 -6.56
C ILE A 80 5.16 4.50 -7.14
N TYR A 81 4.61 3.48 -6.48
CA TYR A 81 3.28 2.95 -6.78
C TYR A 81 2.41 2.98 -5.53
N VAL A 82 1.09 3.06 -5.77
CA VAL A 82 0.08 3.09 -4.72
C VAL A 82 -0.85 1.91 -4.93
N MET A 83 -1.18 1.19 -3.86
CA MET A 83 -2.09 0.05 -3.91
C MET A 83 -3.37 0.33 -3.14
N LYS A 84 -4.47 -0.24 -3.62
CA LYS A 84 -5.75 -0.31 -2.91
C LYS A 84 -6.11 -1.75 -2.57
N THR A 85 -6.97 -1.92 -1.58
CA THR A 85 -7.60 -3.19 -1.23
C THR A 85 -9.06 -2.98 -0.87
N LYS A 86 -9.86 -4.04 -0.84
CA LYS A 86 -11.23 -3.97 -0.34
C LYS A 86 -11.25 -3.73 1.17
N SER A 87 -12.14 -2.85 1.62
CA SER A 87 -12.27 -2.45 3.02
C SER A 87 -13.70 -2.06 3.35
N LEU A 88 -14.11 -2.29 4.60
CA LEU A 88 -15.39 -1.81 5.11
C LEU A 88 -15.40 -0.29 5.33
N ILE A 89 -14.22 0.30 5.53
CA ILE A 89 -14.03 1.72 5.75
C ILE A 89 -13.21 2.28 4.58
N LYS A 90 -13.76 3.29 3.91
CA LYS A 90 -13.06 4.02 2.87
C LYS A 90 -11.94 4.86 3.48
N GLU A 91 -10.74 4.73 2.91
CA GLU A 91 -9.59 5.53 3.28
C GLU A 91 -8.84 5.87 2.00
N ASP A 92 -9.05 7.08 1.49
CA ASP A 92 -8.54 7.56 0.19
C ASP A 92 -7.28 8.42 0.32
N GLY A 93 -6.93 8.82 1.54
CA GLY A 93 -5.80 9.68 1.83
C GLY A 93 -4.45 8.99 1.66
N ILE A 94 -3.52 9.69 1.03
CA ILE A 94 -2.12 9.28 0.90
C ILE A 94 -1.30 10.24 1.74
N LYS A 95 -0.58 9.72 2.74
CA LYS A 95 0.43 10.46 3.51
C LYS A 95 1.47 9.49 4.04
N GLU A 96 2.65 9.44 3.41
CA GLU A 96 3.69 8.51 3.82
C GLU A 96 5.09 9.08 3.62
N ASN A 97 6.02 8.71 4.50
CA ASN A 97 7.42 9.11 4.36
C ASN A 97 8.12 8.21 3.32
N ILE A 98 8.65 8.81 2.26
CA ILE A 98 9.31 8.11 1.15
C ILE A 98 10.44 7.21 1.64
N THR A 99 11.27 7.69 2.58
CA THR A 99 12.42 6.94 3.11
C THR A 99 12.00 5.65 3.86
N LYS A 100 10.76 5.58 4.35
CA LYS A 100 10.25 4.37 5.01
C LYS A 100 9.80 3.30 4.00
N ILE A 101 9.31 3.74 2.85
CA ILE A 101 8.77 2.88 1.79
C ILE A 101 9.75 2.64 0.65
N SER A 102 10.89 3.34 0.63
CA SER A 102 11.90 3.20 -0.41
C SER A 102 12.81 1.99 -0.17
N VAL A 103 12.98 1.23 -1.25
CA VAL A 103 14.08 0.29 -1.43
C VAL A 103 15.00 0.92 -2.47
N SER A 104 16.26 1.12 -2.13
CA SER A 104 17.24 1.72 -3.05
C SER A 104 18.40 0.79 -3.25
N ASP A 105 18.75 0.61 -4.52
CA ASP A 105 19.99 -0.05 -4.93
C ASP A 105 21.15 0.97 -5.10
N SER A 106 20.87 2.27 -4.91
CA SER A 106 21.81 3.37 -5.07
C SER A 106 21.98 4.20 -3.78
N PRO A 107 23.21 4.59 -3.41
CA PRO A 107 23.46 5.50 -2.29
C PRO A 107 23.15 6.97 -2.61
N VAL A 108 22.90 7.30 -3.88
CA VAL A 108 22.66 8.68 -4.35
C VAL A 108 21.19 9.04 -4.14
N SER A 109 20.88 10.31 -3.87
CA SER A 109 19.49 10.78 -3.83
C SER A 109 18.85 10.74 -5.22
N PRO A 110 17.56 10.38 -5.35
CA PRO A 110 16.90 10.38 -6.66
C PRO A 110 16.73 11.81 -7.18
N GLU A 111 17.06 12.02 -8.46
CA GLU A 111 16.81 13.26 -9.19
C GLU A 111 15.40 13.31 -9.75
N LYS A 112 14.86 12.15 -10.15
CA LYS A 112 13.51 12.01 -10.73
C LYS A 112 12.62 11.19 -9.83
N ILE A 113 11.37 11.60 -9.69
CA ILE A 113 10.36 10.84 -8.97
C ILE A 113 9.15 10.63 -9.88
N TYR A 114 8.83 9.36 -10.16
CA TYR A 114 7.68 8.97 -10.95
C TYR A 114 6.65 8.23 -10.11
N LEU A 115 5.38 8.62 -10.27
CA LEU A 115 4.25 7.78 -9.94
C LEU A 115 4.00 6.81 -11.08
N VAL A 116 3.94 5.52 -10.79
CA VAL A 116 3.75 4.47 -11.80
C VAL A 116 2.56 3.59 -11.50
N SER A 117 1.92 3.10 -12.56
CA SER A 117 0.88 2.08 -12.48
C SER A 117 0.94 1.14 -13.69
N GLY A 118 0.51 -0.10 -13.50
CA GLY A 118 0.43 -1.08 -14.56
C GLY A 118 0.09 -2.47 -14.04
N LYS A 119 -0.55 -3.28 -14.89
CA LYS A 119 -0.92 -4.66 -14.58
C LYS A 119 0.28 -5.61 -14.48
N HIS A 120 1.42 -5.21 -15.02
CA HIS A 120 2.66 -6.01 -15.07
C HIS A 120 3.68 -5.60 -14.01
N ILE A 121 3.36 -4.63 -13.15
CA ILE A 121 4.16 -4.35 -11.97
C ILE A 121 3.96 -5.52 -11.01
N GLU A 122 5.00 -6.30 -10.78
CA GLU A 122 4.98 -7.42 -9.86
C GLU A 122 5.42 -6.96 -8.47
N VAL A 123 4.59 -7.20 -7.46
CA VAL A 123 4.92 -7.00 -6.05
C VAL A 123 4.70 -8.34 -5.34
N LYS A 124 5.78 -9.03 -4.95
CA LYS A 124 5.69 -10.24 -4.13
C LYS A 124 5.81 -9.86 -2.67
N GLU A 125 4.72 -10.08 -1.95
CA GLU A 125 4.53 -9.52 -0.63
C GLU A 125 5.18 -10.34 0.48
N LYS A 126 5.86 -9.62 1.36
CA LYS A 126 6.26 -10.00 2.71
C LYS A 126 5.79 -8.89 3.66
N ASP A 127 5.69 -9.21 4.94
CA ASP A 127 5.20 -8.28 5.97
C ASP A 127 6.03 -6.98 6.11
N LYS A 128 7.24 -6.94 5.54
CA LYS A 128 8.10 -5.76 5.47
C LYS A 128 8.20 -5.30 4.02
N PRO A 129 7.72 -4.10 3.65
CA PRO A 129 7.81 -3.57 2.29
C PRO A 129 9.23 -3.61 1.70
N LYS A 130 10.25 -3.41 2.54
CA LYS A 130 11.67 -3.50 2.17
C LYS A 130 12.14 -4.88 1.73
N MET A 131 11.37 -5.93 2.00
CA MET A 131 11.67 -7.32 1.66
C MET A 131 10.80 -7.84 0.51
N ASN A 132 9.95 -7.00 -0.07
CA ASN A 132 9.13 -7.36 -1.21
C ASN A 132 10.00 -7.37 -2.47
N TYR A 133 9.87 -8.41 -3.29
CA TYR A 133 10.37 -8.33 -4.65
C TYR A 133 9.44 -7.41 -5.44
N MET A 134 9.99 -6.42 -6.12
CA MET A 134 9.23 -5.40 -6.83
C MET A 134 9.87 -5.15 -8.21
N ASP A 135 9.21 -5.55 -9.29
CA ASP A 135 9.57 -5.09 -10.65
C ASP A 135 8.64 -3.96 -11.06
N VAL A 136 9.04 -2.74 -10.69
CA VAL A 136 8.30 -1.51 -10.99
C VAL A 136 8.56 -0.97 -12.39
N THR A 137 9.52 -1.53 -13.14
CA THR A 137 9.93 -1.00 -14.46
C THR A 137 8.96 -1.39 -15.58
N ARG A 138 8.13 -2.41 -15.36
CA ARG A 138 7.08 -2.87 -16.29
C ARG A 138 5.76 -2.10 -16.14
N TYR A 139 5.84 -0.80 -15.92
CA TYR A 139 4.66 0.06 -15.82
C TYR A 139 4.04 0.33 -17.20
N SER A 140 2.74 0.55 -17.24
CA SER A 140 2.03 0.97 -18.47
C SER A 140 1.75 2.47 -18.50
N LYS A 141 1.71 3.12 -17.33
CA LYS A 141 1.50 4.56 -17.19
C LYS A 141 2.43 5.12 -16.13
N LYS A 142 2.93 6.34 -16.36
CA LYS A 142 3.72 7.09 -15.39
C LYS A 142 3.32 8.57 -15.37
N ARG A 143 3.58 9.23 -14.24
CA ARG A 143 3.46 10.69 -14.06
C ARG A 143 4.64 11.17 -13.23
N GLU A 144 5.30 12.24 -13.67
CA GLU A 144 6.38 12.86 -12.90
C GLU A 144 5.80 13.64 -11.70
N LEU A 145 6.46 13.57 -10.56
CA LEU A 145 6.03 14.20 -9.30
C LEU A 145 6.92 15.37 -8.86
N ILE A 146 8.06 15.57 -9.52
CA ILE A 146 8.93 16.74 -9.34
C ILE A 146 8.82 17.58 -10.62
N GLU A 147 8.40 18.83 -10.44
CA GLU A 147 8.75 19.95 -11.33
C GLU A 147 9.77 20.82 -10.60
#